data_AF-A0A6A4M0W0-F1
#
_entry.id   AF-A0A6A4M0W0-F1
#
_cell.length_a   1.000
_cell.length_b   1.000
_cell.length_c   1.000
_cell.angle_alpha   90.00
_cell.angle_beta   90.00
_cell.angle_gamma   90.00
#
_symmetry.space_group_name_H-M   'P 1'
#
loop_
_entity.id
_entity.type
_entity.pdbx_description
1 polymer ?
#
loop_
_entity_poly.entity_id
_entity_poly.type
_entity_poly.pdbx_seq_one_letter_code
_entity_poly.pdbx_strand_id
1 'polypeptide(L)'
;EEDDIDLDNVNDDDSDTVSKLLETRRYLDIMQKVEDALEKKGSDMSNSSGIVLQDYQLIVDCTALTSTPPSLRMRACRLLAGKSILAARIDSVNGHPTGNKGRALRDKIHKTIEKWQEPPPAKRPKPLLVPDDCKPKKKRGGRRLRRMKQRYAITDMRKMAGRIQFGVAEETYLGDGLGEGYGMLGQALRVSVAKSKLAAKLAKK
;
A
#
# COMPACT_ATOMS: atom_id res chain seq x y z
N GLU A 1 54.72 -8.75 0.75
CA GLU A 1 53.51 -9.40 1.28
C GLU A 1 52.35 -8.68 0.62
N GLU A 2 51.74 -9.36 -0.34
CA GLU A 2 50.61 -8.86 -1.12
C GLU A 2 49.36 -9.02 -0.23
N ASP A 3 48.72 -7.91 0.10
CA ASP A 3 47.43 -7.93 0.79
C ASP A 3 46.36 -8.35 -0.23
N ASP A 4 46.08 -9.65 -0.27
CA ASP A 4 44.90 -10.22 -0.93
C ASP A 4 43.64 -9.58 -0.33
N ILE A 5 43.03 -8.67 -1.07
CA ILE A 5 41.69 -8.18 -0.78
C ILE A 5 40.73 -9.33 -1.07
N ASP A 6 40.24 -10.00 -0.02
CA ASP A 6 39.17 -11.00 -0.07
C ASP A 6 37.92 -10.40 -0.73
N LEU A 7 37.81 -10.57 -2.05
CA LEU A 7 36.67 -10.17 -2.89
C LEU A 7 35.39 -10.96 -2.58
N ASP A 8 35.49 -12.00 -1.76
CA ASP A 8 34.38 -12.89 -1.37
C ASP A 8 33.49 -12.32 -0.25
N ASN A 9 33.84 -11.17 0.33
CA ASN A 9 33.07 -10.55 1.43
C ASN A 9 32.55 -9.13 1.12
N VAL A 10 32.49 -8.75 -0.17
CA VAL A 10 31.67 -7.60 -0.57
C VAL A 10 30.22 -8.04 -0.48
N ASN A 11 29.52 -7.49 0.51
CA ASN A 11 28.10 -7.70 0.72
C ASN A 11 27.33 -7.05 -0.47
N ASP A 12 27.23 -7.79 -1.59
CA ASP A 12 26.52 -7.40 -2.83
C ASP A 12 24.99 -7.20 -2.64
N ASP A 13 24.51 -7.37 -1.41
CA ASP A 13 23.12 -7.19 -0.95
C ASP A 13 22.89 -5.83 -0.28
N ASP A 14 23.60 -4.77 -0.68
CA ASP A 14 23.22 -3.38 -0.39
C ASP A 14 21.91 -3.03 -1.12
N SER A 15 20.82 -3.67 -0.70
CA SER A 15 19.43 -3.42 -1.08
C SER A 15 19.06 -1.94 -0.98
N ASP A 16 19.76 -1.18 -0.13
CA ASP A 16 19.64 0.28 -0.01
C ASP A 16 20.17 1.05 -1.23
N THR A 17 21.25 0.60 -1.88
CA THR A 17 21.76 1.28 -3.09
C THR A 17 20.86 1.02 -4.29
N VAL A 18 20.37 -0.22 -4.43
CA VAL A 18 19.34 -0.56 -5.42
C VAL A 18 18.06 0.23 -5.15
N SER A 19 17.62 0.32 -3.89
CA SER A 19 16.43 1.09 -3.52
C SER A 19 16.56 2.56 -3.87
N LYS A 20 17.72 3.18 -3.61
CA LYS A 20 17.99 4.58 -4.03
C LYS A 20 17.96 4.76 -5.55
N LEU A 21 18.48 3.80 -6.32
CA LEU A 21 18.41 3.81 -7.79
C LEU A 21 16.95 3.75 -8.29
N LEU A 22 16.12 2.90 -7.66
CA LEU A 22 14.70 2.75 -7.97
C LEU A 22 13.87 4.02 -7.69
N GLU A 23 14.35 4.91 -6.81
CA GLU A 23 13.71 6.18 -6.48
C GLU A 23 14.12 7.36 -7.39
N THR A 24 15.13 7.18 -8.24
CA THR A 24 15.58 8.25 -9.15
C THR A 24 14.55 8.57 -10.22
N ARG A 25 14.39 9.87 -10.56
CA ARG A 25 13.50 10.32 -11.64
C ARG A 25 13.78 9.61 -12.96
N ARG A 26 15.07 9.44 -13.30
CA ARG A 26 15.50 8.74 -14.51
C ARG A 26 14.98 7.31 -14.56
N TYR A 27 15.03 6.58 -13.44
CA TYR A 27 14.48 5.23 -13.37
C TYR A 27 12.95 5.23 -13.53
N LEU A 28 12.24 6.13 -12.84
CA LEU A 28 10.78 6.25 -12.96
C LEU A 28 10.35 6.54 -14.40
N ASP A 29 11.00 7.49 -15.08
CA ASP A 29 10.70 7.84 -16.47
C ASP A 29 10.95 6.67 -17.44
N ILE A 30 12.01 5.90 -17.19
CA ILE A 30 12.34 4.70 -17.97
C ILE A 30 11.27 3.62 -17.76
N MET A 31 10.89 3.36 -16.51
CA MET A 31 9.89 2.35 -16.20
C MET A 31 8.51 2.72 -16.74
N GLN A 32 8.16 4.01 -16.75
CA GLN A 32 6.93 4.50 -17.37
C GLN A 32 6.93 4.22 -18.88
N LYS A 33 8.05 4.46 -19.57
CA LYS A 33 8.17 4.15 -21.01
C LYS A 33 8.05 2.64 -21.28
N VAL A 34 8.57 1.80 -20.40
CA VAL A 34 8.42 0.34 -20.50
C VAL A 34 6.97 -0.09 -20.30
N GLU A 35 6.25 0.53 -19.36
CA GLU A 35 4.82 0.30 -19.13
C GLU A 35 4.00 0.69 -20.36
N ASP A 36 4.21 1.89 -20.91
CA ASP A 36 3.56 2.36 -22.13
C ASP A 36 3.85 1.43 -23.33
N ALA A 37 5.06 0.87 -23.42
CA ALA A 37 5.45 -0.07 -24.47
C ALA A 37 4.78 -1.46 -24.31
N LEU A 38 4.62 -1.92 -23.07
CA LEU A 38 3.89 -3.15 -22.76
C LEU A 38 2.41 -3.04 -23.11
N GLU A 39 1.81 -1.87 -22.91
CA GLU A 39 0.41 -1.58 -23.28
C GLU A 39 0.23 -1.46 -24.80
N LYS A 40 1.14 -0.76 -25.49
CA LYS A 40 1.07 -0.54 -26.94
C LYS A 40 1.33 -1.79 -27.79
N LYS A 41 1.96 -2.84 -27.27
CA LYS A 41 2.12 -4.13 -28.00
C LYS A 41 0.77 -4.80 -28.34
N GLY A 42 -0.34 -4.33 -27.75
CA GLY A 42 -1.71 -4.75 -28.09
C GLY A 42 -2.43 -3.90 -29.14
N SER A 43 -1.85 -2.79 -29.61
CA SER A 43 -2.45 -1.86 -30.59
C SER A 43 -1.45 -1.51 -31.69
N ASP A 44 -1.87 -1.64 -32.96
CA ASP A 44 -1.05 -1.57 -34.16
C ASP A 44 0.11 -0.54 -34.17
N MET A 45 1.26 -1.01 -34.66
CA MET A 45 2.50 -0.24 -34.80
C MET A 45 2.40 0.83 -35.89
N SER A 46 2.28 2.10 -35.50
CA SER A 46 2.55 3.24 -36.38
C SER A 46 3.73 4.07 -35.86
N ASN A 47 4.78 4.07 -36.66
CA ASN A 47 6.08 4.73 -36.50
C ASN A 47 6.03 6.22 -36.09
N SER A 48 6.64 6.58 -34.96
CA SER A 48 7.22 7.94 -34.76
C SER A 48 8.21 8.10 -33.58
N SER A 49 8.77 7.03 -32.99
CA SER A 49 9.76 7.16 -31.90
C SER A 49 10.76 5.99 -31.85
N GLY A 50 11.41 5.70 -32.98
CA GLY A 50 12.10 4.42 -33.21
C GLY A 50 13.38 4.14 -32.41
N ILE A 51 14.03 5.13 -31.80
CA ILE A 51 15.37 4.93 -31.21
C ILE A 51 15.30 4.63 -29.71
N VAL A 52 14.39 5.28 -28.97
CA VAL A 52 14.32 5.11 -27.51
C VAL A 52 13.53 3.86 -27.10
N LEU A 53 12.68 3.32 -27.98
CA LEU A 53 11.88 2.13 -27.71
C LEU A 53 12.64 0.81 -27.92
N GLN A 54 13.65 0.76 -28.79
CA GLN A 54 14.38 -0.48 -29.10
C GLN A 54 15.10 -1.08 -27.88
N ASP A 55 15.70 -0.24 -27.04
CA ASP A 55 16.42 -0.70 -25.84
C ASP A 55 15.49 -1.41 -24.84
N TYR A 56 14.25 -0.93 -24.70
CA TYR A 56 13.24 -1.53 -23.82
C TYR A 56 12.53 -2.71 -24.46
N GLN A 57 12.46 -2.73 -25.80
CA GLN A 57 11.85 -3.81 -26.57
C GLN A 57 12.57 -5.14 -26.33
N LEU A 58 13.91 -5.14 -26.25
CA LEU A 58 14.70 -6.34 -25.95
C LEU A 58 14.40 -6.93 -24.56
N ILE A 59 14.16 -6.05 -23.57
CA ILE A 59 13.78 -6.47 -22.22
C ILE A 59 12.36 -7.03 -22.26
N VAL A 60 11.41 -6.34 -22.91
CA VAL A 60 10.01 -6.77 -23.02
C VAL A 60 9.85 -8.09 -23.81
N ASP A 61 10.67 -8.30 -24.84
CA ASP A 61 10.64 -9.48 -25.70
C ASP A 61 11.32 -10.71 -25.08
N CYS A 62 11.94 -10.57 -23.90
CA CYS A 62 12.50 -11.71 -23.19
C CYS A 62 11.44 -12.78 -22.93
N THR A 63 11.79 -14.03 -23.25
CA THR A 63 10.91 -15.21 -23.15
C THR A 63 10.38 -15.42 -21.74
N ALA A 64 11.16 -15.08 -20.71
CA ALA A 64 10.78 -15.18 -19.31
C ALA A 64 9.65 -14.21 -18.90
N LEU A 65 9.43 -13.11 -19.63
CA LEU A 65 8.34 -12.17 -19.38
C LEU A 65 7.08 -12.52 -20.17
N THR A 66 7.25 -13.07 -21.37
CA THR A 66 6.13 -13.49 -22.23
C THR A 66 5.32 -14.61 -21.57
N SER A 67 5.96 -15.51 -20.81
CA SER A 67 5.27 -16.57 -20.06
C SER A 67 4.54 -16.07 -18.79
N THR A 68 4.79 -14.83 -18.35
CA THR A 68 4.15 -14.29 -17.15
C THR A 68 2.81 -13.61 -17.44
N PRO A 69 1.83 -13.73 -16.53
CA PRO A 69 0.56 -13.02 -16.67
C PRO A 69 0.80 -11.50 -16.65
N PRO A 70 -0.01 -10.71 -17.38
CA PRO A 70 0.22 -9.27 -17.57
C PRO A 70 0.30 -8.50 -16.25
N SER A 71 -0.41 -8.92 -15.21
CA SER A 71 -0.36 -8.32 -13.87
C SER A 71 1.01 -8.42 -13.18
N LEU A 72 1.84 -9.40 -13.55
CA LEU A 72 3.16 -9.62 -12.96
C LEU A 72 4.31 -9.15 -13.87
N ARG A 73 4.04 -8.83 -15.14
CA ARG A 73 5.06 -8.45 -16.13
C ARG A 73 5.92 -7.28 -15.66
N MET A 74 5.31 -6.27 -15.06
CA MET A 74 6.07 -5.10 -14.61
C MET A 74 7.05 -5.47 -13.48
N ARG A 75 6.55 -6.21 -12.50
CA ARG A 75 7.37 -6.69 -11.39
C ARG A 75 8.50 -7.63 -11.86
N ALA A 76 8.20 -8.51 -12.82
CA ALA A 76 9.17 -9.41 -13.41
C ALA A 76 10.22 -8.67 -14.26
N CYS A 77 9.83 -7.61 -14.98
CA CYS A 77 10.74 -6.78 -15.76
C CYS A 77 11.77 -6.07 -14.86
N ARG A 78 11.33 -5.55 -13.70
CA ARG A 78 12.25 -4.96 -12.71
C ARG A 78 13.24 -5.98 -12.17
N LEU A 79 12.76 -7.18 -11.87
CA LEU A 79 13.61 -8.28 -11.40
C LEU A 79 14.62 -8.69 -12.47
N LEU A 80 14.17 -8.86 -13.72
CA LEU A 80 15.00 -9.21 -14.85
C LEU A 80 16.10 -8.16 -15.05
N ALA A 81 15.73 -6.87 -15.13
CA ALA A 81 16.70 -5.78 -15.28
C ALA A 81 17.77 -5.79 -14.17
N GLY A 82 17.36 -5.96 -12.91
CA GLY A 82 18.30 -6.02 -11.79
C GLY A 82 19.27 -7.21 -11.87
N LYS A 83 18.79 -8.40 -12.24
CA LYS A 83 19.63 -9.59 -12.37
C LYS A 83 20.49 -9.58 -13.65
N SER A 84 20.01 -8.96 -14.72
CA SER A 84 20.77 -8.75 -15.96
C SER A 84 21.94 -7.79 -15.76
N ILE A 85 21.75 -6.71 -14.98
CA ILE A 85 22.86 -5.80 -14.63
C ILE A 85 23.94 -6.53 -13.83
N LEU A 86 23.53 -7.39 -12.89
CA LEU A 86 24.48 -8.20 -12.11
C LEU A 86 25.25 -9.17 -13.00
N ALA A 87 24.58 -9.84 -13.94
CA ALA A 87 25.23 -10.70 -14.92
C ALA A 87 26.26 -9.91 -15.77
N ALA A 88 25.87 -8.74 -16.28
CA ALA A 88 26.76 -7.89 -17.07
C ALA A 88 28.00 -7.42 -16.29
N ARG A 89 27.86 -7.15 -14.98
CA ARG A 89 29.01 -6.83 -14.11
C ARG A 89 29.96 -8.01 -13.95
N ILE A 90 29.43 -9.21 -13.74
CA ILE A 90 30.22 -10.44 -13.63
C ILE A 90 30.98 -10.73 -14.94
N ASP A 91 30.30 -10.55 -16.07
CA ASP A 91 30.89 -10.75 -17.39
C ASP A 91 31.99 -9.71 -17.69
N SER A 92 31.81 -8.45 -17.25
CA SER A 92 32.82 -7.40 -17.41
C SER A 92 34.14 -7.69 -16.67
N VAL A 93 34.10 -8.46 -15.59
CA VAL A 93 35.28 -8.84 -14.80
C VAL A 93 35.88 -10.16 -15.30
N ASN A 94 35.31 -10.78 -16.36
CA ASN A 94 35.70 -12.09 -16.90
C ASN A 94 35.72 -13.23 -15.84
N GLY A 95 34.92 -13.10 -14.77
CA GLY A 95 35.09 -13.94 -13.58
C GLY A 95 34.73 -15.43 -13.74
N HIS A 96 33.86 -15.80 -14.68
CA HIS A 96 33.40 -17.20 -14.83
C HIS A 96 33.11 -17.63 -16.28
N PRO A 97 34.08 -18.20 -17.01
CA PRO A 97 33.88 -18.67 -18.39
C PRO A 97 32.90 -19.86 -18.50
N THR A 98 32.61 -20.55 -17.40
CA THR A 98 31.71 -21.72 -17.37
C THR A 98 30.22 -21.34 -17.47
N GLY A 99 29.86 -20.07 -17.26
CA GLY A 99 28.46 -19.60 -17.33
C GLY A 99 27.54 -20.09 -16.20
N ASN A 100 28.08 -20.73 -15.16
CA ASN A 100 27.31 -21.25 -14.03
C ASN A 100 26.56 -20.15 -13.27
N LYS A 101 27.20 -18.99 -13.05
CA LYS A 101 26.58 -17.84 -12.38
C LYS A 101 25.36 -17.32 -13.17
N GLY A 102 25.46 -17.24 -14.50
CA GLY A 102 24.34 -16.84 -15.37
C GLY A 102 23.15 -17.80 -15.28
N ARG A 103 23.39 -19.11 -15.32
CA ARG A 103 22.33 -20.13 -15.11
C ARG A 103 21.67 -20.00 -13.74
N ALA A 104 22.45 -19.84 -12.67
CA ALA A 104 21.90 -19.66 -11.32
C ALA A 104 21.04 -18.39 -11.18
N LEU A 105 21.42 -17.28 -11.84
CA LEU A 105 20.62 -16.06 -11.87
C LEU A 105 19.29 -16.26 -12.61
N ARG A 106 19.32 -16.98 -13.73
CA ARG A 106 18.11 -17.36 -14.48
C ARG A 106 17.17 -18.23 -13.63
N ASP A 107 17.70 -19.22 -12.93
CA ASP A 107 16.89 -20.09 -12.06
C ASP A 107 16.25 -19.30 -10.90
N LYS A 108 16.98 -18.33 -10.34
CA LYS A 108 16.43 -17.41 -9.32
C LYS A 108 15.26 -16.59 -9.89
N ILE A 109 15.34 -16.13 -11.13
CA ILE A 109 14.24 -15.41 -11.80
C ILE A 109 13.02 -16.33 -11.95
N HIS A 110 13.21 -17.55 -12.46
CA HIS A 110 12.10 -18.49 -12.63
C HIS A 110 11.43 -18.84 -11.29
N LYS A 111 12.21 -19.21 -10.27
CA LYS A 111 11.69 -19.55 -8.93
C LYS A 111 10.90 -18.41 -8.28
N THR A 112 11.33 -17.17 -8.46
CA THR A 112 10.63 -16.01 -7.89
C THR A 112 9.35 -15.67 -8.62
N ILE A 113 9.32 -15.85 -9.94
CA ILE A 113 8.11 -15.69 -10.76
C ILE A 113 7.09 -16.77 -10.41
N GLU A 114 7.51 -18.04 -10.32
CA GLU A 114 6.65 -19.16 -9.89
C GLU A 114 6.02 -18.87 -8.53
N LYS A 115 6.83 -18.44 -7.56
CA LYS A 115 6.36 -18.03 -6.23
C LYS A 115 5.33 -16.89 -6.25
N TRP A 116 5.35 -16.00 -7.24
CA TRP A 116 4.33 -14.94 -7.37
C TRP A 116 3.04 -15.42 -8.03
N GLN A 117 3.13 -16.48 -8.84
CA GLN A 117 1.96 -17.12 -9.44
C GLN A 117 1.21 -18.00 -8.44
N GLU A 118 1.92 -18.52 -7.43
CA GLU A 118 1.30 -19.25 -6.32
C GLU A 118 0.27 -18.36 -5.59
N PRO A 119 -0.98 -18.84 -5.42
CA PRO A 119 -1.98 -18.07 -4.69
C PRO A 119 -1.54 -17.87 -3.24
N PRO A 120 -1.82 -16.69 -2.64
CA PRO A 120 -1.46 -16.46 -1.25
C PRO A 120 -2.12 -17.51 -0.35
N PRO A 121 -1.40 -18.07 0.63
CA PRO A 121 -1.97 -19.06 1.51
C PRO A 121 -3.19 -18.50 2.25
N ALA A 122 -4.21 -19.34 2.45
CA ALA A 122 -5.45 -18.93 3.06
C ALA A 122 -5.21 -18.30 4.46
N LYS A 123 -5.67 -17.07 4.63
CA LYS A 123 -5.57 -16.36 5.91
C LYS A 123 -6.47 -17.06 6.93
N ARG A 124 -5.88 -17.64 7.96
CA ARG A 124 -6.64 -18.14 9.12
C ARG A 124 -7.28 -16.95 9.84
N PRO A 125 -8.54 -17.06 10.33
CA PRO A 125 -9.15 -15.99 11.10
C PRO A 125 -8.29 -15.73 12.34
N LYS A 126 -7.85 -14.48 12.51
CA LYS A 126 -7.16 -14.09 13.73
C LYS A 126 -8.17 -14.20 14.87
N PRO A 127 -7.87 -14.97 15.94
CA PRO A 127 -8.78 -15.06 17.07
C PRO A 127 -8.99 -13.66 17.65
N LEU A 128 -10.19 -13.44 18.19
CA LEU A 128 -10.47 -12.22 18.93
C LEU A 128 -9.50 -12.12 20.12
N LEU A 129 -9.18 -10.89 20.48
CA LEU A 129 -8.43 -10.65 21.71
C LEU A 129 -9.29 -11.14 22.89
N VAL A 130 -8.65 -11.78 23.85
CA VAL A 130 -9.30 -12.21 25.10
C VAL A 130 -9.94 -10.99 25.77
N PRO A 131 -11.19 -11.09 26.24
CA PRO A 131 -11.83 -10.01 27.00
C PRO A 131 -10.95 -9.57 28.18
N ASP A 132 -10.60 -8.29 28.23
CA ASP A 132 -9.69 -7.68 29.21
C ASP A 132 -10.46 -7.04 30.38
N ASP A 133 -11.56 -7.64 30.83
CA ASP A 133 -12.50 -7.03 31.80
C ASP A 133 -11.84 -6.72 33.17
N CYS A 134 -10.75 -7.40 33.49
CA CYS A 134 -10.04 -7.24 34.77
C CYS A 134 -8.93 -6.17 34.73
N LYS A 135 -8.60 -5.56 33.58
CA LYS A 135 -7.49 -4.59 33.49
C LYS A 135 -7.96 -3.14 33.72
N PRO A 136 -7.36 -2.39 34.66
CA PRO A 136 -7.74 -1.00 34.90
C PRO A 136 -7.45 -0.12 33.67
N LYS A 137 -8.47 0.61 33.20
CA LYS A 137 -8.35 1.50 32.03
C LYS A 137 -7.39 2.68 32.33
N LYS A 138 -6.45 2.93 31.42
CA LYS A 138 -5.52 4.06 31.51
C LYS A 138 -6.27 5.40 31.42
N LYS A 139 -6.29 6.18 32.50
CA LYS A 139 -6.89 7.53 32.54
C LYS A 139 -5.87 8.55 32.03
N ARG A 140 -6.23 9.33 30.99
CA ARG A 140 -5.44 10.51 30.58
C ARG A 140 -6.33 11.74 30.34
N GLY A 141 -5.75 12.92 30.59
CA GLY A 141 -6.46 14.21 30.62
C GLY A 141 -6.00 15.27 29.59
N GLY A 142 -5.08 14.95 28.68
CA GLY A 142 -4.48 15.93 27.75
C GLY A 142 -5.41 16.44 26.63
N ARG A 143 -5.09 17.61 26.05
CA ARG A 143 -5.88 18.28 24.99
C ARG A 143 -6.19 17.39 23.79
N ARG A 144 -5.20 16.63 23.29
CA ARG A 144 -5.39 15.68 22.17
C ARG A 144 -6.38 14.58 22.52
N LEU A 145 -6.26 13.98 23.70
CA LEU A 145 -7.16 12.91 24.13
C LEU A 145 -8.56 13.44 24.44
N ARG A 146 -8.70 14.64 25.02
CA ARG A 146 -9.99 15.30 25.20
C ARG A 146 -10.71 15.49 23.85
N ARG A 147 -10.01 15.98 22.82
CA ARG A 147 -10.57 16.10 21.45
C ARG A 147 -10.98 14.76 20.86
N MET A 148 -10.19 13.70 21.06
CA MET A 148 -10.52 12.35 20.58
C MET A 148 -11.75 11.79 21.31
N LYS A 149 -11.80 11.90 22.64
CA LYS A 149 -12.95 11.48 23.46
C LYS A 149 -14.21 12.25 23.09
N GLN A 150 -14.11 13.55 22.81
CA GLN A 150 -15.24 14.36 22.36
C GLN A 150 -15.86 13.86 21.05
N ARG A 151 -15.09 13.23 20.14
CA ARG A 151 -15.63 12.68 18.89
C ARG A 151 -16.56 11.48 19.11
N TYR A 152 -16.29 10.68 20.13
CA TYR A 152 -17.05 9.47 20.45
C TYR A 152 -18.01 9.66 21.63
N ALA A 153 -17.88 10.76 22.37
CA ALA A 153 -18.74 11.07 23.49
C ALA A 153 -20.13 11.50 23.02
N ILE A 154 -21.15 11.09 23.75
CA ILE A 154 -22.52 11.55 23.56
C ILE A 154 -22.53 13.08 23.75
N THR A 155 -23.09 13.79 22.77
CA THR A 155 -23.20 15.24 22.79
C THR A 155 -24.18 15.70 23.86
N ASP A 156 -24.03 16.93 24.34
CA ASP A 156 -24.92 17.44 25.38
C ASP A 156 -26.36 17.60 24.88
N MET A 157 -26.57 17.88 23.59
CA MET A 157 -27.91 17.84 22.95
C MET A 157 -28.51 16.42 23.01
N ARG A 158 -27.74 15.38 22.69
CA ARG A 158 -28.23 13.99 22.76
C ARG A 158 -28.46 13.55 24.21
N LYS A 159 -27.69 14.05 25.17
CA LYS A 159 -27.95 13.82 26.60
C LYS A 159 -29.25 14.47 27.06
N MET A 160 -29.57 15.68 26.59
CA MET A 160 -30.84 16.35 26.89
C MET A 160 -32.02 15.64 26.23
N ALA A 161 -31.85 15.19 24.98
CA ALA A 161 -32.87 14.38 24.31
C ALA A 161 -33.15 13.06 25.01
N GLY A 162 -32.14 12.45 25.64
CA GLY A 162 -32.30 11.22 26.44
C GLY A 162 -32.85 11.43 27.86
N ARG A 163 -33.21 12.66 28.26
CA ARG A 163 -33.85 12.95 29.56
C ARG A 163 -35.33 13.18 29.33
N ILE A 164 -36.17 12.50 30.09
CA ILE A 164 -37.63 12.53 30.00
C ILE A 164 -38.18 13.17 31.28
N GLN A 165 -39.11 14.12 31.15
CA GLN A 165 -39.78 14.70 32.32
C GLN A 165 -40.95 13.82 32.73
N PHE A 166 -40.96 13.42 34.00
CA PHE A 166 -42.06 12.63 34.55
C PHE A 166 -43.36 13.46 34.62
N GLY A 167 -44.47 12.88 34.17
CA GLY A 167 -45.80 13.49 34.23
C GLY A 167 -46.11 14.50 33.11
N VAL A 168 -45.19 14.75 32.18
CA VAL A 168 -45.40 15.62 31.02
C VAL A 168 -45.26 14.78 29.75
N ALA A 169 -46.25 14.86 28.84
CA ALA A 169 -46.18 14.17 27.56
C ALA A 169 -45.03 14.72 26.71
N GLU A 170 -44.28 13.82 26.07
CA GLU A 170 -43.13 14.22 25.25
C GLU A 170 -43.56 14.74 23.88
N GLU A 171 -42.81 15.72 23.38
CA GLU A 171 -42.89 16.12 21.98
C GLU A 171 -42.14 15.10 21.12
N THR A 172 -42.90 14.27 20.41
CA THR A 172 -42.39 13.26 19.47
C THR A 172 -42.53 13.74 18.04
N TYR A 173 -41.49 13.59 17.22
CA TYR A 173 -41.62 13.80 15.78
C TYR A 173 -42.14 12.53 15.10
N LEU A 174 -43.21 12.69 14.30
CA LEU A 174 -43.87 11.59 13.60
C LEU A 174 -43.39 11.39 12.15
N GLY A 175 -42.31 12.05 11.71
CA GLY A 175 -41.97 12.11 10.28
C GLY A 175 -41.44 10.80 9.67
N ASP A 176 -40.79 9.94 10.45
CA ASP A 176 -40.17 8.70 9.94
C ASP A 176 -40.80 7.41 10.49
N GLY A 177 -41.94 7.50 11.19
CA GLY A 177 -42.64 6.34 11.76
C GLY A 177 -41.91 5.64 12.93
N LEU A 178 -40.70 6.09 13.29
CA LEU A 178 -39.88 5.55 14.39
C LEU A 178 -40.11 6.25 15.74
N GLY A 179 -40.98 7.26 15.79
CA GLY A 179 -41.42 7.90 17.04
C GLY A 179 -40.28 8.43 17.90
N GLU A 180 -39.34 9.19 17.31
CA GLU A 180 -38.24 9.77 18.08
C GLU A 180 -38.74 10.91 18.99
N GLY A 181 -38.65 10.69 20.31
CA GLY A 181 -38.92 11.71 21.33
C GLY A 181 -37.74 12.65 21.51
N TYR A 182 -38.02 13.96 21.57
CA TYR A 182 -36.99 14.96 21.85
C TYR A 182 -36.70 15.14 23.35
N GLY A 183 -37.40 14.42 24.23
CA GLY A 183 -37.24 14.55 25.68
C GLY A 183 -37.27 16.00 26.15
N MET A 184 -36.35 16.36 27.04
CA MET A 184 -36.19 17.74 27.53
C MET A 184 -35.69 18.73 26.47
N LEU A 185 -35.18 18.28 25.32
CA LEU A 185 -34.74 19.18 24.24
C LEU A 185 -35.94 19.84 23.54
N GLY A 186 -37.09 19.14 23.46
CA GLY A 186 -38.33 19.68 22.87
C GLY A 186 -38.86 20.92 23.61
N GLN A 187 -38.80 20.88 24.94
CA GLN A 187 -39.25 22.02 25.78
C GLN A 187 -38.33 23.25 25.70
N ALA A 188 -37.07 23.09 25.29
CA ALA A 188 -36.04 24.14 25.31
C ALA A 188 -35.64 24.65 23.91
N LEU A 189 -36.57 24.58 22.94
CA LEU A 189 -36.33 24.75 21.49
C LEU A 189 -35.95 26.18 21.03
N ARG A 190 -35.24 26.95 21.85
CA ARG A 190 -34.59 28.24 21.52
C ARG A 190 -33.08 28.24 21.73
N VAL A 191 -32.41 27.08 21.64
CA VAL A 191 -30.93 27.03 21.68
C VAL A 191 -30.38 27.18 20.27
N SER A 192 -29.61 28.25 20.05
CA SER A 192 -28.95 28.55 18.78
C SER A 192 -28.02 27.40 18.36
N VAL A 193 -28.15 26.99 17.09
CA VAL A 193 -27.28 25.96 16.47
C VAL A 193 -25.89 26.56 16.27
N ALA A 194 -25.08 26.59 17.33
CA ALA A 194 -23.69 26.98 17.23
C ALA A 194 -22.90 25.91 16.46
N LYS A 195 -22.02 26.33 15.55
CA LYS A 195 -21.16 25.46 14.74
C LYS A 195 -20.40 24.47 15.64
N SER A 196 -20.82 23.20 15.63
CA SER A 196 -20.25 22.18 16.50
C SER A 196 -18.89 21.72 15.95
N LYS A 197 -17.92 21.48 16.83
CA LYS A 197 -16.58 20.95 16.48
C LYS A 197 -16.62 19.45 16.08
N LEU A 198 -17.82 18.89 15.96
CA LEU A 198 -18.10 17.45 15.80
C LEU A 198 -18.63 17.09 14.41
N ALA A 199 -18.47 17.96 13.42
CA ALA A 199 -18.79 17.63 12.03
C ALA A 199 -18.03 16.39 11.57
N ALA A 200 -18.71 15.53 10.80
CA ALA A 200 -18.12 14.36 10.18
C ALA A 200 -16.92 14.78 9.30
N LYS A 201 -15.79 14.12 9.48
CA LYS A 201 -14.58 14.38 8.69
C LYS A 201 -14.37 13.25 7.70
N LEU A 202 -13.94 13.61 6.49
CA LEU A 202 -13.54 12.65 5.47
C LEU A 202 -12.33 11.82 5.96
N ALA A 203 -12.37 10.52 5.70
CA ALA A 203 -11.25 9.64 5.96
C ALA A 203 -10.13 9.90 4.94
N LYS A 204 -8.88 9.80 5.38
CA LYS A 204 -7.73 9.81 4.46
C LYS A 204 -7.69 8.43 3.78
N LYS A 205 -7.70 8.43 2.45
CA LYS A 205 -7.56 7.23 1.61
C LYS A 205 -6.10 6.82 1.50
#